data_AF-A0A517R7P4-F1
#
_entry.id   AF-A0A517R7P4-F1
#
_cell.length_a   1.000
_cell.length_b   1.000
_cell.length_c   1.000
_cell.angle_alpha   90.00
_cell.angle_beta   90.00
_cell.angle_gamma   90.00
#
_symmetry.space_group_name_H-M   'P 1'
#
loop_
_entity.id
_entity.type
_entity.pdbx_description
1 polymer ?
#
loop_
_entity_poly.entity_id
_entity_poly.type
_entity_poly.pdbx_seq_one_letter_code
_entity_poly.pdbx_strand_id
1 'polypeptide(L)'
;MTFWRMQMHPDEAAGAIKHTVESLSAGYIGLDFSSPVSDLMVVQQEDLPDGQRNYWAFAHEMQTGDRVLLFAHHFPLALARVSGDYNYIREAAPEIGVWFRHFRAVDDVRYYGDFVTNAHSWERIPMTATITPLRDPATASFQLIQRWLT
;
A
#
# COMPACT_ATOMS: atom_id res chain seq x y z
N MET A 1 8.02 2.32 14.28
CA MET A 1 8.23 2.43 12.82
C MET A 1 8.45 1.03 12.27
N THR A 2 7.42 0.52 11.63
CA THR A 2 7.38 -0.77 10.94
C THR A 2 7.45 -0.52 9.42
N PHE A 3 8.04 -1.47 8.69
CA PHE A 3 8.04 -1.45 7.24
C PHE A 3 6.91 -2.31 6.68
N TRP A 4 6.34 -1.84 5.59
CA TRP A 4 5.23 -2.48 4.91
C TRP A 4 5.55 -2.59 3.43
N ARG A 5 5.01 -3.62 2.79
CA ARG A 5 4.88 -3.65 1.33
C ARG A 5 3.41 -3.71 0.97
N MET A 6 3.04 -2.99 -0.08
CA MET A 6 1.66 -2.86 -0.50
C MET A 6 1.53 -2.77 -2.03
N GLN A 7 0.53 -3.45 -2.59
CA GLN A 7 -0.04 -3.13 -3.89
C GLN A 7 -1.38 -2.45 -3.64
N MET A 8 -1.59 -1.29 -4.25
CA MET A 8 -2.94 -0.75 -4.28
C MET A 8 -3.77 -1.61 -5.24
N HIS A 9 -5.01 -1.91 -4.88
CA HIS A 9 -5.94 -2.70 -5.69
C HIS A 9 -6.81 -1.80 -6.55
N PRO A 10 -6.41 -1.45 -7.77
CA PRO A 10 -7.39 -1.32 -8.81
C PRO A 10 -7.76 -2.73 -9.27
N ASP A 11 -9.05 -3.03 -9.28
CA ASP A 11 -9.62 -4.19 -9.98
C ASP A 11 -9.23 -4.22 -11.48
N GLU A 12 -8.66 -3.12 -11.97
CA GLU A 12 -8.07 -2.97 -13.30
C GLU A 12 -6.54 -2.97 -13.26
N ALA A 13 -5.94 -4.13 -13.54
CA ALA A 13 -4.49 -4.30 -13.64
C ALA A 13 -3.79 -3.30 -14.57
N ALA A 14 -4.45 -2.91 -15.68
CA ALA A 14 -3.91 -1.95 -16.64
C ALA A 14 -3.77 -0.53 -16.06
N GLY A 15 -4.60 -0.17 -15.08
CA GLY A 15 -4.60 1.13 -14.40
C GLY A 15 -3.72 1.22 -13.17
N ALA A 16 -3.05 0.13 -12.75
CA ALA A 16 -2.38 0.03 -11.45
C ALA A 16 -1.39 1.15 -11.13
N ILE A 17 -0.54 1.50 -12.11
CA ILE A 17 0.42 2.60 -11.94
C ILE A 17 -0.30 3.93 -11.84
N LYS A 18 -1.24 4.20 -12.76
CA LYS A 18 -2.00 5.45 -12.81
C LYS A 18 -2.72 5.70 -11.48
N HIS A 19 -3.52 4.75 -11.02
CA HIS A 19 -4.26 4.88 -9.77
C HIS A 19 -3.34 5.04 -8.57
N THR A 20 -2.19 4.37 -8.58
CA THR A 20 -1.20 4.53 -7.52
C THR A 20 -0.66 5.96 -7.47
N VAL A 21 -0.28 6.50 -8.62
CA VAL A 21 0.24 7.86 -8.73
C VAL A 21 -0.82 8.89 -8.36
N GLU A 22 -2.06 8.74 -8.83
CA GLU A 22 -3.18 9.63 -8.49
C GLU A 22 -3.46 9.63 -6.99
N SER A 23 -3.54 8.46 -6.37
CA SER A 23 -3.80 8.34 -4.92
C SER A 23 -2.68 8.95 -4.08
N LEU A 24 -1.43 8.70 -4.47
CA LEU A 24 -0.27 9.28 -3.80
C LEU A 24 -0.21 10.80 -3.96
N SER A 25 -0.59 11.32 -5.13
CA SER A 25 -0.66 12.76 -5.38
C SER A 25 -1.75 13.42 -4.54
N ALA A 26 -2.84 12.70 -4.27
CA ALA A 26 -3.88 13.10 -3.33
C ALA A 26 -3.47 12.95 -1.85
N GLY A 27 -2.31 12.33 -1.56
CA GLY A 27 -1.80 12.14 -0.21
C GLY A 27 -2.36 10.91 0.51
N TYR A 28 -2.76 9.87 -0.23
CA TYR A 28 -3.40 8.69 0.34
C TYR A 28 -2.80 7.37 -0.15
N ILE A 29 -2.87 6.37 0.72
CA ILE A 29 -2.81 4.95 0.36
C ILE A 29 -4.09 4.29 0.83
N GLY A 30 -4.49 3.22 0.15
CA GLY A 30 -5.67 2.49 0.56
C GLY A 30 -5.84 1.18 -0.18
N LEU A 31 -6.77 0.39 0.32
CA LEU A 31 -7.16 -0.88 -0.26
C LEU A 31 -8.67 -0.98 -0.33
N ASP A 32 -9.13 -1.82 -1.23
CA ASP A 32 -10.53 -2.18 -1.35
C ASP A 32 -10.67 -3.69 -1.49
N PHE A 33 -11.87 -4.17 -1.25
CA PHE A 33 -12.27 -5.57 -1.29
C PHE A 33 -13.06 -5.83 -2.56
N SER A 34 -12.86 -7.02 -3.14
CA SER A 34 -13.63 -7.51 -4.29
C SER A 34 -15.14 -7.69 -4.00
N SER A 35 -15.52 -7.66 -2.73
CA SER A 35 -16.89 -7.68 -2.25
C SER A 35 -17.12 -6.52 -1.26
N PRO A 36 -18.38 -6.13 -1.00
CA PRO A 36 -18.64 -5.14 0.04
C PRO A 36 -18.18 -5.62 1.42
N VAL A 37 -17.22 -4.92 2.01
CA VAL A 37 -16.74 -5.13 3.38
C VAL A 37 -16.95 -3.82 4.14
N SER A 38 -17.50 -3.92 5.36
CA SER A 38 -17.69 -2.75 6.21
C SER A 38 -16.36 -2.35 6.88
N ASP A 39 -16.42 -1.33 7.73
CA ASP A 39 -15.26 -0.86 8.49
C ASP A 39 -14.48 -2.02 9.16
N LEU A 40 -13.18 -2.12 8.83
CA LEU A 40 -12.26 -3.12 9.41
C LEU A 40 -12.08 -2.98 10.91
N MET A 41 -12.40 -1.83 11.50
CA MET A 41 -12.41 -1.66 12.96
C MET A 41 -13.58 -2.40 13.63
N VAL A 42 -14.58 -2.83 12.86
CA VAL A 42 -15.78 -3.53 13.36
C VAL A 42 -15.79 -5.01 12.93
N VAL A 43 -15.23 -5.31 11.76
CA VAL A 43 -15.20 -6.66 11.20
C VAL A 43 -14.11 -7.52 11.86
N GLN A 44 -14.43 -8.78 12.17
CA GLN A 44 -13.44 -9.74 12.67
C GLN A 44 -12.57 -10.28 11.52
N GLN A 45 -11.32 -10.63 11.80
CA GLN A 45 -10.36 -11.03 10.77
C GLN A 45 -10.81 -12.28 10.00
N GLU A 46 -11.44 -13.22 10.70
CA GLU A 46 -11.97 -14.47 10.20
C GLU A 46 -13.15 -14.30 9.22
N ASP A 47 -13.90 -13.20 9.35
CA ASP A 47 -15.05 -12.88 8.51
C ASP A 47 -14.64 -12.26 7.17
N LEU A 48 -13.36 -11.89 7.01
CA LEU A 48 -12.84 -11.36 5.76
C LEU A 48 -12.66 -12.45 4.70
N PRO A 49 -12.83 -12.12 3.41
CA PRO A 49 -12.65 -13.07 2.31
C PRO A 49 -11.31 -13.80 2.38
N ASP A 50 -11.32 -15.08 2.01
CA ASP A 50 -10.11 -15.88 1.90
C ASP A 50 -9.11 -15.19 0.94
N GLY A 51 -7.84 -15.11 1.36
CA GLY A 51 -6.79 -14.38 0.64
C GLY A 51 -6.75 -12.87 0.88
N GLN A 52 -7.73 -12.29 1.57
CA GLN A 52 -7.79 -10.85 1.92
C GLN A 52 -7.74 -10.60 3.45
N ARG A 53 -7.61 -11.66 4.27
CA ARG A 53 -7.52 -11.56 5.74
C ARG A 53 -6.32 -10.74 6.24
N ASN A 54 -5.27 -10.64 5.43
CA ASN A 54 -4.11 -9.79 5.71
C ASN A 54 -4.45 -8.29 5.64
N TYR A 55 -5.58 -7.90 5.05
CA TYR A 55 -6.00 -6.50 4.97
C TYR A 55 -6.42 -5.98 6.33
N TRP A 56 -6.83 -6.87 7.25
CA TRP A 56 -7.14 -6.51 8.63
C TRP A 56 -5.99 -5.76 9.31
N ALA A 57 -4.74 -6.15 9.05
CA ALA A 57 -3.55 -5.49 9.58
C ALA A 57 -3.42 -4.02 9.13
N PHE A 58 -4.05 -3.63 8.00
CA PHE A 58 -4.08 -2.24 7.56
C PHE A 58 -4.79 -1.32 8.56
N ALA A 59 -5.85 -1.80 9.21
CA ALA A 59 -6.60 -1.03 10.21
C ALA A 59 -5.98 -1.16 11.60
N HIS A 60 -5.55 -2.37 11.98
CA HIS A 60 -5.19 -2.68 13.37
C HIS A 60 -3.70 -2.63 13.70
N GLU A 61 -2.81 -2.83 12.72
CA GLU A 61 -1.35 -2.91 12.95
C GLU A 61 -0.58 -1.71 12.37
N MET A 62 -0.99 -1.17 11.22
CA MET A 62 -0.30 -0.04 10.59
C MET A 62 -0.48 1.25 11.41
N GLN A 63 0.61 1.99 11.63
CA GLN A 63 0.61 3.18 12.47
C GLN A 63 1.25 4.39 11.78
N THR A 64 0.90 5.59 12.24
CA THR A 64 1.56 6.83 11.85
C THR A 64 3.07 6.73 12.09
N GLY A 65 3.85 7.14 11.09
CA GLY A 65 5.32 7.02 11.07
C GLY A 65 5.85 5.76 10.39
N ASP A 66 5.01 4.77 10.09
CA ASP A 66 5.42 3.59 9.33
C ASP A 66 5.77 3.92 7.88
N ARG A 67 6.57 3.06 7.25
CA ARG A 67 6.98 3.22 5.85
C ARG A 67 6.38 2.13 4.97
N VAL A 68 5.80 2.53 3.85
CA VAL A 68 5.11 1.63 2.92
C VAL A 68 5.79 1.66 1.56
N LEU A 69 6.39 0.54 1.19
CA LEU A 69 6.90 0.31 -0.16
C LEU A 69 5.75 -0.14 -1.06
N LEU A 70 5.41 0.70 -2.02
CA LEU A 70 4.32 0.49 -2.96
C LEU A 70 4.82 -0.19 -4.23
N PHE A 71 4.02 -1.13 -4.72
CA PHE A 71 4.34 -1.96 -5.87
C PHE A 71 3.28 -1.83 -6.96
N ALA A 72 3.74 -1.90 -8.22
CA ALA A 72 2.89 -2.21 -9.37
C ALA A 72 3.46 -3.46 -10.07
N HIS A 73 2.65 -4.50 -10.24
CA HIS A 73 3.03 -5.74 -10.95
C HIS A 73 4.38 -6.34 -10.55
N HIS A 74 4.69 -6.38 -9.24
CA HIS A 74 5.96 -6.86 -8.64
C HIS A 74 7.19 -5.94 -8.78
N PHE A 75 7.02 -4.73 -9.31
CA PHE A 75 8.07 -3.72 -9.33
C PHE A 75 7.82 -2.68 -8.25
N PRO A 76 8.85 -2.32 -7.46
CA PRO A 76 8.81 -1.15 -6.59
C PRO A 76 8.46 0.08 -7.41
N LEU A 77 7.51 0.87 -6.92
CA LEU A 77 7.01 2.06 -7.60
C LEU A 77 7.26 3.32 -6.76
N ALA A 78 6.93 3.27 -5.48
CA ALA A 78 7.09 4.40 -4.57
C ALA A 78 7.34 3.94 -3.14
N LEU A 79 7.88 4.85 -2.32
CA LEU A 79 8.00 4.73 -0.88
C LEU A 79 7.25 5.90 -0.25
N ALA A 80 6.39 5.64 0.73
CA ALA A 80 5.64 6.67 1.42
C ALA A 80 5.70 6.48 2.94
N ARG A 81 5.50 7.55 3.71
CA ARG A 81 5.32 7.49 5.16
C ARG A 81 3.85 7.64 5.51
N VAL A 82 3.36 6.81 6.42
CA VAL A 82 2.02 6.96 6.99
C VAL A 82 1.98 8.22 7.85
N SER A 83 1.07 9.14 7.54
CA SER A 83 0.94 10.43 8.22
C SER A 83 -0.37 10.59 8.99
N GLY A 84 -1.33 9.68 8.79
CA GLY A 84 -2.61 9.70 9.50
C GLY A 84 -3.15 8.31 9.82
N ASP A 85 -4.15 8.32 10.71
CA ASP A 85 -4.82 7.11 11.18
C ASP A 85 -5.68 6.46 10.09
N TYR A 86 -6.14 5.25 10.37
CA TYR A 86 -7.05 4.52 9.50
C TYR A 86 -8.39 5.23 9.38
N ASN A 87 -8.90 5.29 8.16
CA ASN A 87 -10.19 5.85 7.83
C ASN A 87 -10.98 4.89 6.93
N TYR A 88 -12.30 4.98 7.05
CA TYR A 88 -13.26 4.23 6.25
C TYR A 88 -14.36 5.15 5.72
N ILE A 89 -14.67 5.01 4.43
CA ILE A 89 -15.84 5.60 3.78
C ILE A 89 -16.70 4.50 3.16
N ARG A 90 -18.01 4.67 3.20
CA ARG A 90 -18.95 3.65 2.70
C ARG A 90 -18.92 3.49 1.18
N GLU A 91 -18.70 4.60 0.48
CA GLU A 91 -18.62 4.67 -0.97
C GLU A 91 -17.29 5.35 -1.32
N ALA A 92 -16.58 4.81 -2.30
CA ALA A 92 -15.37 5.46 -2.81
C ALA A 92 -15.73 6.84 -3.38
N ALA A 93 -14.79 7.77 -3.29
CA ALA A 93 -14.94 9.15 -3.76
C ALA A 93 -13.84 9.46 -4.80
N PRO A 94 -13.94 8.92 -6.03
CA PRO A 94 -12.94 9.13 -7.08
C PRO A 94 -12.65 10.61 -7.37
N GLU A 95 -13.64 11.48 -7.17
CA GLU A 95 -13.55 12.92 -7.40
C GLU A 95 -12.48 13.63 -6.55
N ILE A 96 -12.06 13.02 -5.43
CA ILE A 96 -10.95 13.50 -4.59
C ILE A 96 -9.73 12.58 -4.66
N GLY A 97 -9.66 11.70 -5.67
CA GLY A 97 -8.56 10.75 -5.86
C GLY A 97 -8.61 9.56 -4.88
N VAL A 98 -9.73 9.35 -4.19
CA VAL A 98 -9.93 8.24 -3.26
C VAL A 98 -10.71 7.13 -3.95
N TRP A 99 -9.97 6.16 -4.46
CA TRP A 99 -10.51 5.00 -5.21
C TRP A 99 -10.80 3.79 -4.32
N PHE A 100 -10.63 3.95 -3.01
CA PHE A 100 -10.68 2.88 -2.03
C PHE A 100 -11.56 3.29 -0.85
N ARG A 101 -12.24 2.32 -0.25
CA ARG A 101 -13.05 2.55 0.96
C ARG A 101 -12.23 2.60 2.23
N HIS A 102 -11.08 1.93 2.28
CA HIS A 102 -10.19 1.89 3.45
C HIS A 102 -8.89 2.61 3.14
N PHE A 103 -8.55 3.64 3.90
CA PHE A 103 -7.39 4.48 3.58
C PHE A 103 -6.69 5.10 4.77
N ARG A 104 -5.49 5.60 4.50
CA ARG A 104 -4.65 6.36 5.41
C ARG A 104 -3.99 7.50 4.65
N ALA A 105 -3.82 8.63 5.33
CA ALA A 105 -3.01 9.72 4.82
C ALA A 105 -1.54 9.31 4.79
N VAL A 106 -0.82 9.77 3.76
CA VAL A 106 0.61 9.60 3.61
C VAL A 106 1.31 10.91 3.23
N ASP A 107 2.60 10.97 3.53
CA ASP A 107 3.50 12.04 3.09
C ASP A 107 4.90 11.47 2.77
N ASP A 108 5.88 12.35 2.49
CA ASP A 108 7.26 11.98 2.13
C ASP A 108 7.27 10.87 1.06
N VAL A 109 6.49 11.10 0.00
CA VAL A 109 6.36 10.21 -1.14
C VAL A 109 7.59 10.35 -2.02
N ARG A 110 8.27 9.24 -2.26
CA ARG A 110 9.45 9.14 -3.12
C ARG A 110 9.19 8.12 -4.21
N TYR A 111 9.50 8.43 -5.47
CA TYR A 111 9.30 7.49 -6.57
C TYR A 111 10.56 6.68 -6.85
N TYR A 112 10.40 5.40 -7.17
CA TYR A 112 11.52 4.48 -7.34
C TYR A 112 12.42 4.88 -8.52
N GLY A 113 11.84 5.49 -9.56
CA GLY A 113 12.60 6.03 -10.69
C GLY A 113 13.55 7.16 -10.34
N ASP A 114 13.31 7.89 -9.24
CA ASP A 114 14.23 8.93 -8.75
C ASP A 114 15.41 8.33 -7.98
N PHE A 115 15.25 7.13 -7.45
CA PHE A 115 16.27 6.40 -6.70
C PHE A 115 17.13 5.51 -7.61
N VAL A 116 16.49 4.73 -8.48
CA VAL A 116 17.15 3.91 -9.50
C VAL A 116 16.73 4.41 -10.88
N THR A 117 17.55 5.29 -11.45
CA THR A 117 17.22 5.99 -12.70
C THR A 117 17.30 5.10 -13.95
N ASN A 118 18.10 4.03 -13.92
CA ASN A 118 18.16 3.06 -15.01
C ASN A 118 17.03 2.02 -14.89
N ALA A 119 15.98 2.16 -15.70
CA ALA A 119 14.84 1.26 -15.72
C ALA A 119 15.20 -0.22 -15.97
N HIS A 120 16.28 -0.49 -16.72
CA HIS A 120 16.73 -1.85 -17.00
C HIS A 120 17.33 -2.57 -15.77
N SER A 121 17.74 -1.82 -14.75
CA SER A 121 18.26 -2.37 -13.50
C SER A 121 17.22 -2.40 -12.37
N TRP A 122 15.94 -2.16 -12.67
CA TRP A 122 14.90 -2.19 -11.65
C TRP A 122 14.74 -3.59 -11.05
N GLU A 123 14.81 -3.66 -9.72
CA GLU A 123 14.63 -4.89 -8.97
C GLU A 123 13.19 -5.38 -9.12
N ARG A 124 13.02 -6.65 -9.49
CA ARG A 124 11.71 -7.32 -9.48
C ARG A 124 11.58 -8.10 -8.18
N ILE A 125 10.69 -7.68 -7.30
CA ILE A 125 10.45 -8.34 -6.01
C ILE A 125 9.03 -8.93 -6.02
N PRO A 126 8.87 -10.26 -6.19
CA PRO A 126 7.57 -10.90 -6.23
C PRO A 126 6.70 -10.53 -5.02
N MET A 127 5.44 -10.24 -5.30
CA MET A 127 4.38 -9.97 -4.32
C MET A 127 3.47 -11.20 -4.31
N THR A 128 3.16 -11.73 -3.14
CA THR A 128 2.25 -12.89 -2.97
C THR A 128 0.96 -12.51 -2.26
N ALA A 129 0.93 -11.34 -1.63
CA ALA A 129 -0.21 -10.79 -0.93
C ALA A 129 -0.20 -9.29 -1.12
N THR A 130 -1.38 -8.69 -1.13
CA THR A 130 -1.60 -7.25 -1.32
C THR A 130 -0.80 -6.38 -0.38
N ILE A 131 -0.91 -6.68 0.92
CA ILE A 131 -0.32 -5.90 1.99
C ILE A 131 0.33 -6.88 2.97
N THR A 132 1.53 -6.56 3.41
CA THR A 132 2.24 -7.39 4.39
C THR A 132 3.13 -6.52 5.26
N PRO A 133 3.04 -6.65 6.60
CA PRO A 133 4.05 -6.09 7.48
C PRO A 133 5.37 -6.83 7.30
N LEU A 134 6.44 -6.11 7.05
CA LEU A 134 7.79 -6.64 6.88
C LEU A 134 8.45 -6.78 8.24
N ARG A 135 8.34 -7.98 8.81
CA ARG A 135 8.91 -8.31 10.12
C ARG A 135 10.32 -8.90 10.04
N ASP A 136 10.67 -9.50 8.90
CA ASP A 136 11.97 -10.13 8.67
C ASP A 136 12.93 -9.17 7.91
N PRO A 137 14.02 -8.73 8.55
CA PRO A 137 15.02 -7.87 7.93
C PRO A 137 15.78 -8.49 6.76
N ALA A 138 15.75 -9.81 6.61
CA ALA A 138 16.41 -10.51 5.50
C ALA A 138 15.62 -10.41 4.18
N THR A 139 14.36 -9.96 4.21
CA THR A 139 13.55 -9.85 2.99
C THR A 139 14.04 -8.74 2.06
N ALA A 140 13.97 -8.98 0.75
CA ALA A 140 14.39 -8.01 -0.27
C ALA A 140 13.66 -6.65 -0.14
N SER A 141 12.36 -6.66 0.16
CA SER A 141 11.59 -5.43 0.39
C SER A 141 12.07 -4.65 1.60
N PHE A 142 12.40 -5.33 2.72
CA PHE A 142 12.90 -4.67 3.92
C PHE A 142 14.25 -4.00 3.64
N GLN A 143 15.18 -4.75 3.03
CA GLN A 143 16.50 -4.23 2.69
C GLN A 143 16.42 -3.08 1.69
N LEU A 144 15.52 -3.15 0.71
CA LEU A 144 15.31 -2.06 -0.26
C LEU A 144 14.87 -0.77 0.45
N ILE A 145 13.91 -0.84 1.37
CA ILE A 145 13.47 0.32 2.14
C ILE A 145 14.64 0.90 2.95
N GLN A 146 15.46 0.06 3.59
CA GLN A 146 16.63 0.54 4.34
C GLN A 146 17.63 1.28 3.45
N ARG A 147 17.97 0.71 2.28
CA ARG A 147 18.89 1.35 1.32
C ARG A 147 18.36 2.71 0.85
N TRP A 148 17.06 2.82 0.66
CA TRP A 148 16.43 4.02 0.12
C TRP A 148 16.22 5.13 1.17
N LEU A 149 16.19 4.77 2.46
CA LEU A 149 16.09 5.74 3.56
C LEU A 149 17.46 6.21 4.09
N THR A 150 18.55 5.60 3.62
CA THR A 150 19.93 5.99 3.95
C THR A 150 20.38 7.10 3.02
#